data_AF-A0A433UZK5-F1
#
_entry.id   AF-A0A433UZK5-F1
#
_cell.length_a   1.000
_cell.length_b   1.000
_cell.length_c   1.000
_cell.angle_alpha   90.00
_cell.angle_beta   90.00
_cell.angle_gamma   90.00
#
_symmetry.space_group_name_H-M   'P 1'
#
loop_
_entity.id
_entity.type
_entity.pdbx_description
1 polymer ?
#
loop_
_entity_poly.entity_id
_entity_poly.type
_entity_poly.pdbx_seq_one_letter_code
_entity_poly.pdbx_strand_id
1 'polypeptide(L)'
;MPALSTPIQNLITNARFTVAEMVELERRIKAGQTNRQEAEVIATRYADTIEPGVGSWLNKLLKSLGSNVTVAQPIANLASDTDLLNGNISLPDSGRKHPSVRNIQRALIALASRTSKLNYMLREFGADGDYGDETIKAVRAFQQGNALLVDGKVGAKTAKAIDAALRKTDVPGITGASPKDLVNAAIELSTGEVAKFYGVPQPWINIDPRHNVPTNRPFDFLKDRWKCNLFGGNVLRKGGYEPPYYRDNTNDNKGEYPNANQWFRWTDKYAAANNNPVRFLLIDEIKPTSLTEAQLSTRLQQLFAKIQPGDFLLVDHQGSGVQDGGHTRVATKNNFASSRTISFAQASFESSLIREESIEALMSEEAIWLMRPNTKM
;
A
#
# COMPACT_ATOMS: atom_id res chain seq x y z
N MET A 1 18.81 18.08 14.36
CA MET A 1 17.70 17.37 15.03
C MET A 1 18.24 16.09 15.65
N PRO A 2 17.82 15.76 16.88
CA PRO A 2 18.20 14.51 17.53
C PRO A 2 17.65 13.29 16.76
N ALA A 3 18.19 12.10 17.06
CA ALA A 3 17.57 10.85 16.63
C ALA A 3 16.15 10.72 17.21
N LEU A 4 15.32 9.89 16.58
CA LEU A 4 14.02 9.53 17.15
C LEU A 4 14.22 8.88 18.53
N SER A 5 13.31 9.12 19.46
CA SER A 5 13.23 8.36 20.70
C SER A 5 12.90 6.90 20.38
N THR A 6 13.35 5.96 21.23
CA THR A 6 13.10 4.52 21.02
C THR A 6 11.62 4.17 20.78
N PRO A 7 10.63 4.76 21.51
CA PRO A 7 9.23 4.50 21.22
C PRO A 7 8.79 4.90 19.81
N ILE A 8 9.36 5.97 19.25
CA ILE A 8 9.03 6.45 17.90
C ILE A 8 9.84 5.72 16.82
N GLN A 9 11.09 5.32 17.10
CA GLN A 9 11.82 4.39 16.22
C GLN A 9 11.06 3.07 16.02
N ASN A 10 10.36 2.60 17.05
CA ASN A 10 9.56 1.38 16.97
C ASN A 10 8.26 1.54 16.14
N LEU A 11 7.92 2.76 15.72
CA LEU A 11 6.87 3.00 14.73
C LEU A 11 7.35 2.83 13.29
N ILE A 12 8.62 2.46 13.09
CA ILE A 12 9.16 2.18 11.75
C ILE A 12 9.49 0.69 11.70
N THR A 13 8.46 -0.11 11.47
CA THR A 13 8.56 -1.57 11.51
C THR A 13 8.79 -2.11 10.11
N ASN A 14 9.73 -3.06 9.96
CA ASN A 14 10.03 -3.69 8.66
C ASN A 14 10.30 -2.69 7.53
N ALA A 15 11.01 -1.59 7.86
CA ALA A 15 11.30 -0.48 6.94
C ALA A 15 10.04 0.22 6.37
N ARG A 16 8.92 0.19 7.10
CA ARG A 16 7.67 0.84 6.72
C ARG A 16 7.17 1.80 7.79
N PHE A 17 6.50 2.84 7.34
CA PHE A 17 5.69 3.74 8.15
C PHE A 17 4.28 3.80 7.54
N THR A 18 3.40 3.03 8.14
CA THR A 18 2.07 2.66 7.67
C THR A 18 0.99 3.57 8.27
N VAL A 19 -0.26 3.37 7.85
CA VAL A 19 -1.44 4.02 8.41
C VAL A 19 -1.58 3.76 9.91
N ALA A 20 -1.31 2.54 10.37
CA ALA A 20 -1.41 2.19 11.78
C ALA A 20 -0.36 2.93 12.63
N GLU A 21 0.87 3.01 12.12
CA GLU A 21 1.96 3.75 12.78
C GLU A 21 1.68 5.27 12.77
N MET A 22 1.02 5.79 11.74
CA MET A 22 0.54 7.17 11.70
C MET A 22 -0.54 7.46 12.75
N VAL A 23 -1.51 6.56 12.95
CA VAL A 23 -2.50 6.68 14.04
C VAL A 23 -1.82 6.70 15.40
N GLU A 24 -0.87 5.80 15.60
CA GLU A 24 -0.15 5.69 16.86
C GLU A 24 0.72 6.93 17.12
N LEU A 25 1.33 7.51 16.08
CA LEU A 25 2.02 8.78 16.16
C LEU A 25 1.08 9.90 16.64
N GLU A 26 -0.09 10.07 16.03
CA GLU A 26 -1.08 11.06 16.46
C GLU A 26 -1.53 10.84 17.90
N ARG A 27 -1.81 9.58 18.27
CA ARG A 27 -2.24 9.22 19.63
C ARG A 27 -1.17 9.61 20.65
N ARG A 28 0.10 9.32 20.37
CA ARG A 28 1.23 9.68 21.23
C ARG A 28 1.40 11.19 21.35
N ILE A 29 1.25 11.94 20.26
CA ILE A 29 1.33 13.41 20.28
C ILE A 29 0.22 13.99 21.15
N LYS A 30 -1.03 13.52 20.96
CA LYS A 30 -2.19 13.94 21.78
C LYS A 30 -1.99 13.60 23.27
N ALA A 31 -1.33 12.48 23.56
CA ALA A 31 -1.02 12.06 24.93
C ALA A 31 0.25 12.73 25.51
N GLY A 32 0.91 13.63 24.78
CA GLY A 32 2.17 14.27 25.22
C GLY A 32 3.37 13.31 25.32
N GLN A 33 3.27 12.11 24.72
CA GLN A 33 4.30 11.07 24.75
C GLN A 33 5.37 11.25 23.67
N THR A 34 5.13 12.14 22.71
CA THR A 34 6.06 12.57 21.66
C THR A 34 5.68 13.98 21.22
N ASN A 35 6.43 14.56 20.30
CA ASN A 35 6.30 15.96 19.94
C ASN A 35 6.43 16.18 18.42
N ARG A 36 6.20 17.43 18.02
CA ARG A 36 6.28 17.87 16.62
C ARG A 36 7.63 17.54 15.96
N GLN A 37 8.74 17.66 16.68
CA GLN A 37 10.09 17.48 16.11
C GLN A 37 10.30 16.02 15.68
N GLU A 38 9.76 15.04 16.40
CA GLU A 38 9.84 13.63 16.00
C GLU A 38 9.02 13.35 14.74
N ALA A 39 7.84 13.98 14.59
CA ALA A 39 7.07 13.92 13.36
C ALA A 39 7.82 14.56 12.17
N GLU A 40 8.52 15.68 12.39
CA GLU A 40 9.40 16.33 11.40
C GLU A 40 10.57 15.43 10.99
N VAL A 41 11.12 14.66 11.94
CA VAL A 41 12.18 13.67 11.66
C VAL A 41 11.64 12.52 10.80
N ILE A 42 10.45 11.98 11.09
CA ILE A 42 9.82 10.96 10.23
C ILE A 42 9.65 11.50 8.82
N ALA A 43 9.11 12.71 8.69
CA ALA A 43 8.83 13.38 7.43
C ALA A 43 10.07 13.66 6.57
N THR A 44 11.26 13.75 7.17
CA THR A 44 12.48 14.18 6.45
C THR A 44 13.57 13.12 6.37
N ARG A 45 13.72 12.27 7.38
CA ARG A 45 14.76 11.22 7.44
C ARG A 45 14.25 9.84 7.10
N TYR A 46 12.94 9.62 7.24
CA TYR A 46 12.28 8.33 7.04
C TYR A 46 11.19 8.38 5.97
N ALA A 47 11.15 9.45 5.17
CA ALA A 47 10.13 9.62 4.12
C ALA A 47 10.06 8.43 3.15
N ASP A 48 11.20 7.77 2.91
CA ASP A 48 11.32 6.60 2.04
C ASP A 48 10.79 5.29 2.66
N THR A 49 10.30 5.32 3.91
CA THR A 49 9.56 4.23 4.56
C THR A 49 8.04 4.40 4.46
N ILE A 50 7.56 5.61 4.13
CA ILE A 50 6.16 5.97 4.22
C ILE A 50 5.33 5.25 3.15
N GLU A 51 4.20 4.66 3.55
CA GLU A 51 3.28 4.00 2.63
C GLU A 51 2.41 5.00 1.82
N PRO A 52 1.82 4.58 0.68
CA PRO A 52 0.96 5.43 -0.12
C PRO A 52 -0.11 6.17 0.69
N GLY A 53 -0.31 7.47 0.41
CA GLY A 53 -1.27 8.33 1.11
C GLY A 53 -0.89 8.76 2.54
N VAL A 54 -0.03 8.02 3.25
CA VAL A 54 0.35 8.32 4.65
C VAL A 54 1.12 9.65 4.74
N GLY A 55 1.90 10.01 3.73
CA GLY A 55 2.60 11.30 3.67
C GLY A 55 1.65 12.49 3.60
N SER A 56 0.51 12.37 2.90
CA SER A 56 -0.54 13.41 2.92
C SER A 56 -1.11 13.61 4.32
N TRP A 57 -1.34 12.51 5.04
CA TRP A 57 -1.80 12.57 6.43
C TRP A 57 -0.75 13.21 7.34
N LEU A 58 0.51 12.79 7.23
CA LEU A 58 1.60 13.38 8.00
C LEU A 58 1.77 14.88 7.73
N ASN A 59 1.61 15.33 6.48
CA ASN A 59 1.58 16.77 6.16
C ASN A 59 0.43 17.51 6.86
N LYS A 60 -0.79 16.94 6.89
CA LYS A 60 -1.94 17.52 7.61
C LYS A 60 -1.65 17.64 9.11
N LEU A 61 -1.07 16.61 9.72
CA LEU A 61 -0.65 16.62 11.12
C LEU A 61 0.44 17.66 11.39
N LEU A 62 1.50 17.71 10.58
CA LEU A 62 2.58 18.69 10.74
C LEU A 62 2.06 20.13 10.69
N LYS A 63 1.15 20.41 9.74
CA LYS A 63 0.49 21.71 9.64
C LYS A 63 -0.35 22.03 10.89
N SER A 64 -1.11 21.06 11.43
CA SER A 64 -1.92 21.29 12.64
C SER A 64 -1.07 21.52 13.89
N LEU A 65 0.17 21.02 13.91
CA LEU A 65 1.17 21.28 14.94
C LEU A 65 1.98 22.58 14.72
N GLY A 66 1.63 23.38 13.71
CA GLY A 66 2.33 24.62 13.36
C GLY A 66 3.73 24.40 12.81
N SER A 67 4.01 23.26 12.19
CA SER A 67 5.26 23.02 11.47
C SER A 67 5.20 23.55 10.04
N ASN A 68 6.34 24.04 9.55
CA ASN A 68 6.55 24.39 8.14
C ASN A 68 7.25 23.26 7.37
N VAL A 69 7.60 22.15 8.04
CA VAL A 69 8.21 20.98 7.39
C VAL A 69 7.15 20.25 6.59
N THR A 70 7.52 19.85 5.38
CA THR A 70 6.73 18.95 4.55
C THR A 70 7.46 17.62 4.39
N VAL A 71 6.68 16.57 4.18
CA VAL A 71 7.21 15.23 3.90
C VAL A 71 8.06 15.27 2.63
N ALA A 72 9.31 14.79 2.73
CA ALA A 72 10.23 14.72 1.62
C ALA A 72 9.70 13.77 0.53
N GLN A 73 9.86 14.14 -0.73
CA GLN A 73 9.43 13.30 -1.84
C GLN A 73 10.30 12.03 -1.93
N PRO A 74 9.72 10.82 -2.07
CA PRO A 74 10.51 9.58 -2.11
C PRO A 74 11.57 9.59 -3.20
N ILE A 75 12.75 9.04 -2.91
CA ILE A 75 13.85 9.00 -3.87
C ILE A 75 13.55 7.97 -4.96
N ALA A 76 13.55 8.43 -6.22
CA ALA A 76 13.27 7.57 -7.36
C ALA A 76 14.54 6.89 -7.91
N ASN A 77 15.67 7.59 -7.84
CA ASN A 77 16.96 7.20 -8.40
C ASN A 77 18.04 8.20 -7.90
N LEU A 78 19.30 8.01 -8.31
CA LEU A 78 20.43 8.87 -7.95
C LEU A 78 20.84 9.81 -9.11
N ALA A 79 19.97 10.08 -10.08
CA ALA A 79 20.34 10.88 -11.27
C ALA A 79 20.87 12.29 -10.94
N SER A 80 20.48 12.85 -9.80
CA SER A 80 20.97 14.15 -9.31
C SER A 80 22.38 14.09 -8.71
N ASP A 81 22.89 12.91 -8.34
CA ASP A 81 24.23 12.73 -7.76
C ASP A 81 25.26 12.39 -8.84
N THR A 82 25.37 13.27 -9.85
CA THR A 82 26.22 13.05 -11.03
C THR A 82 27.68 12.85 -10.68
N ASP A 83 28.22 13.60 -9.71
CA ASP A 83 29.61 13.44 -9.28
C ASP A 83 29.89 12.06 -8.67
N LEU A 84 28.93 11.52 -7.91
CA LEU A 84 29.05 10.18 -7.33
C LEU A 84 28.93 9.10 -8.42
N LEU A 85 27.99 9.28 -9.35
CA LEU A 85 27.79 8.35 -10.47
C LEU A 85 28.98 8.35 -11.45
N ASN A 86 29.63 9.49 -11.66
CA ASN A 86 30.81 9.61 -12.52
C ASN A 86 32.11 9.22 -11.83
N GLY A 87 32.11 9.07 -10.50
CA GLY A 87 33.30 8.74 -9.71
C GLY A 87 34.20 9.93 -9.40
N ASN A 88 33.69 11.15 -9.54
CA ASN A 88 34.37 12.38 -9.15
C ASN A 88 34.50 12.47 -7.62
N ILE A 89 33.58 11.83 -6.89
CA ILE A 89 33.60 11.71 -5.43
C ILE A 89 33.42 10.25 -5.01
N SER A 90 33.81 9.93 -3.78
CA SER A 90 33.46 8.67 -3.13
C SER A 90 33.15 8.91 -1.66
N LEU A 91 32.21 8.15 -1.10
CA LEU A 91 31.78 8.32 0.29
C LEU A 91 32.31 7.14 1.13
N PRO A 92 32.88 7.40 2.32
CA PRO A 92 32.98 8.68 3.00
C PRO A 92 34.23 9.51 2.68
N ASP A 93 35.09 9.10 1.74
CA ASP A 93 36.41 9.73 1.50
C ASP A 93 36.32 11.22 1.13
N SER A 94 35.27 11.64 0.41
CA SER A 94 34.96 13.04 0.08
C SER A 94 34.23 13.80 1.22
N GLY A 95 34.18 13.22 2.41
CA GLY A 95 33.61 13.80 3.62
C GLY A 95 32.40 13.03 4.15
N ARG A 96 32.41 12.73 5.45
CA ARG A 96 31.30 12.04 6.16
C ARG A 96 29.97 12.80 6.14
N LYS A 97 30.01 14.11 5.95
CA LYS A 97 28.84 15.01 5.88
C LYS A 97 28.60 15.55 4.47
N HIS A 98 29.20 14.93 3.46
CA HIS A 98 28.99 15.34 2.07
C HIS A 98 27.49 15.27 1.71
N PRO A 99 26.91 16.22 0.96
CA PRO A 99 25.48 16.24 0.66
C PRO A 99 24.91 14.92 0.10
N SER A 100 25.68 14.23 -0.77
CA SER A 100 25.32 12.92 -1.33
C SER A 100 25.17 11.78 -0.32
N VAL A 101 25.70 11.92 0.92
CA VAL A 101 25.51 10.92 1.98
C VAL A 101 24.03 10.72 2.26
N ARG A 102 23.28 11.81 2.39
CA ARG A 102 21.83 11.75 2.61
C ARG A 102 21.14 11.00 1.46
N ASN A 103 21.53 11.24 0.21
CA ASN A 103 20.91 10.56 -0.94
C ASN A 103 21.17 9.05 -0.93
N ILE A 104 22.37 8.61 -0.55
CA ILE A 104 22.68 7.18 -0.36
C ILE A 104 21.88 6.56 0.78
N GLN A 105 21.79 7.22 1.94
CA GLN A 105 20.97 6.72 3.04
C GLN A 105 19.51 6.58 2.65
N ARG A 106 18.95 7.59 1.98
CA ARG A 106 17.58 7.56 1.44
C ARG A 106 17.38 6.43 0.44
N ALA A 107 18.35 6.22 -0.45
CA ALA A 107 18.31 5.14 -1.42
C ALA A 107 18.29 3.75 -0.75
N LEU A 108 19.10 3.55 0.29
CA LEU A 108 19.13 2.29 1.04
C LEU A 108 17.83 2.05 1.81
N ILE A 109 17.29 3.09 2.46
CA ILE A 109 15.97 3.03 3.12
C ILE A 109 14.87 2.69 2.11
N ALA A 110 14.86 3.35 0.94
CA ALA A 110 13.92 3.08 -0.13
C ALA A 110 14.01 1.63 -0.63
N LEU A 111 15.22 1.11 -0.84
CA LEU A 111 15.43 -0.28 -1.22
C LEU A 111 14.96 -1.26 -0.13
N ALA A 112 15.23 -0.96 1.14
CA ALA A 112 14.75 -1.77 2.26
C ALA A 112 13.21 -1.87 2.24
N SER A 113 12.54 -0.73 2.13
CA SER A 113 11.06 -0.63 2.09
C SER A 113 10.45 -1.34 0.88
N ARG A 114 10.99 -1.07 -0.32
CA ARG A 114 10.41 -1.52 -1.60
C ARG A 114 10.76 -2.96 -1.98
N THR A 115 11.80 -3.54 -1.39
CA THR A 115 12.27 -4.90 -1.73
C THR A 115 12.30 -5.87 -0.54
N SER A 116 11.86 -5.41 0.64
CA SER A 116 11.90 -6.16 1.91
C SER A 116 13.31 -6.61 2.33
N LYS A 117 14.36 -5.99 1.78
CA LYS A 117 15.77 -6.21 2.17
C LYS A 117 16.09 -5.39 3.42
N LEU A 118 15.58 -5.85 4.56
CA LEU A 118 15.63 -5.12 5.84
C LEU A 118 17.06 -4.84 6.34
N ASN A 119 18.06 -5.58 5.87
CA ASN A 119 19.47 -5.33 6.18
C ASN A 119 20.03 -4.05 5.54
N TYR A 120 19.30 -3.40 4.64
CA TYR A 120 19.65 -2.07 4.12
C TYR A 120 19.06 -0.93 4.94
N MET A 121 18.14 -1.23 5.86
CA MET A 121 17.41 -0.21 6.63
C MET A 121 18.34 0.52 7.60
N LEU A 122 18.22 1.85 7.63
CA LEU A 122 18.85 2.73 8.62
C LEU A 122 17.80 3.09 9.66
N ARG A 123 17.66 2.26 10.70
CA ARG A 123 16.59 2.34 11.71
C ARG A 123 16.90 3.35 12.82
N GLU A 124 18.17 3.54 13.17
CA GLU A 124 18.56 4.37 14.32
C GLU A 124 18.54 5.85 13.96
N PHE A 125 19.17 6.22 12.85
CA PHE A 125 19.36 7.63 12.48
C PHE A 125 18.60 8.04 11.21
N GLY A 126 18.18 7.08 10.38
CA GLY A 126 17.57 7.35 9.09
C GLY A 126 18.52 8.08 8.16
N ALA A 127 18.00 8.90 7.26
CA ALA A 127 18.82 9.73 6.37
C ALA A 127 19.32 11.02 7.07
N ASP A 128 20.12 10.86 8.13
CA ASP A 128 20.63 11.97 8.95
C ASP A 128 21.73 12.80 8.28
N GLY A 129 22.33 12.31 7.19
CA GLY A 129 23.43 12.93 6.46
C GLY A 129 24.82 12.65 7.06
N ASP A 130 24.95 11.71 8.01
CA ASP A 130 26.25 11.20 8.46
C ASP A 130 26.60 9.84 7.89
N TYR A 131 27.81 9.71 7.35
CA TYR A 131 28.34 8.42 6.94
C TYR A 131 28.97 7.70 8.14
N GLY A 132 28.13 7.32 9.10
CA GLY A 132 28.51 6.56 10.30
C GLY A 132 28.39 5.04 10.14
N ASP A 133 28.53 4.32 11.25
CA ASP A 133 28.57 2.85 11.28
C ASP A 133 27.29 2.19 10.73
N GLU A 134 26.12 2.77 10.99
CA GLU A 134 24.85 2.31 10.42
C GLU A 134 24.86 2.37 8.89
N THR A 135 25.33 3.48 8.32
CA THR A 135 25.47 3.66 6.88
C THR A 135 26.49 2.67 6.30
N ILE A 136 27.66 2.50 6.94
CA ILE A 136 28.70 1.55 6.50
C ILE A 136 28.14 0.12 6.46
N LYS A 137 27.42 -0.30 7.51
CA LYS A 137 26.80 -1.62 7.61
C LYS A 137 25.79 -1.84 6.49
N ALA A 138 24.90 -0.88 6.24
CA ALA A 138 23.90 -0.97 5.18
C ALA A 138 24.54 -1.01 3.78
N VAL A 139 25.60 -0.23 3.55
CA VAL A 139 26.36 -0.24 2.28
C VAL A 139 27.05 -1.57 2.07
N ARG A 140 27.71 -2.14 3.10
CA ARG A 140 28.32 -3.48 3.00
C ARG A 140 27.29 -4.55 2.70
N ALA A 141 26.13 -4.50 3.34
CA ALA A 141 25.02 -5.41 3.07
C ALA A 141 24.55 -5.31 1.62
N PHE A 142 24.40 -4.09 1.08
CA PHE A 142 24.05 -3.87 -0.32
C PHE A 142 25.13 -4.39 -1.27
N GLN A 143 26.42 -4.08 -0.99
CA GLN A 143 27.55 -4.55 -1.79
C GLN A 143 27.61 -6.07 -1.85
N GLN A 144 27.48 -6.74 -0.70
CA GLN A 144 27.44 -8.19 -0.61
C GLN A 144 26.28 -8.77 -1.42
N GLY A 145 25.08 -8.18 -1.31
CA GLY A 145 23.89 -8.62 -2.03
C GLY A 145 23.93 -8.41 -3.54
N ASN A 146 24.85 -7.57 -4.04
CA ASN A 146 24.99 -7.23 -5.46
C ASN A 146 26.36 -7.62 -6.04
N ALA A 147 27.11 -8.51 -5.39
CA ALA A 147 28.41 -9.00 -5.83
C ALA A 147 29.43 -7.87 -6.15
N LEU A 148 29.47 -6.85 -5.30
CA LEU A 148 30.44 -5.75 -5.36
C LEU A 148 31.57 -5.96 -4.36
N LEU A 149 32.64 -5.16 -4.48
CA LEU A 149 33.67 -5.08 -3.43
C LEU A 149 33.02 -4.62 -2.12
N VAL A 150 33.16 -5.39 -1.04
CA VAL A 150 32.52 -5.14 0.26
C VAL A 150 33.45 -4.33 1.16
N ASP A 151 33.70 -3.09 0.80
CA ASP A 151 34.55 -2.17 1.57
C ASP A 151 33.76 -1.24 2.49
N GLY A 152 32.44 -1.12 2.28
CA GLY A 152 31.58 -0.17 2.98
C GLY A 152 31.73 1.27 2.49
N LYS A 153 32.29 1.47 1.28
CA LYS A 153 32.39 2.76 0.61
C LYS A 153 31.44 2.84 -0.58
N VAL A 154 30.94 4.02 -0.87
CA VAL A 154 30.18 4.28 -2.11
C VAL A 154 31.07 5.03 -3.09
N GLY A 155 31.72 4.28 -3.98
CA GLY A 155 32.29 4.80 -5.23
C GLY A 155 31.34 4.59 -6.42
N ALA A 156 31.77 4.98 -7.62
CA ALA A 156 30.94 4.95 -8.83
C ALA A 156 30.24 3.60 -9.12
N LYS A 157 30.93 2.48 -8.90
CA LYS A 157 30.34 1.14 -9.12
C LYS A 157 29.18 0.87 -8.15
N THR A 158 29.38 1.14 -6.86
CA THR A 158 28.32 1.01 -5.83
C THR A 158 27.16 1.95 -6.12
N ALA A 159 27.44 3.22 -6.46
CA ALA A 159 26.42 4.21 -6.76
C ALA A 159 25.56 3.82 -7.97
N LYS A 160 26.17 3.39 -9.08
CA LYS A 160 25.46 2.91 -10.27
C LYS A 160 24.61 1.66 -9.97
N ALA A 161 25.09 0.76 -9.13
CA ALA A 161 24.32 -0.40 -8.72
C ALA A 161 23.09 -0.02 -7.87
N ILE A 162 23.24 0.92 -6.92
CA ILE A 162 22.13 1.46 -6.13
C ILE A 162 21.11 2.14 -7.06
N ASP A 163 21.56 2.99 -7.98
CA ASP A 163 20.72 3.67 -8.97
C ASP A 163 19.92 2.67 -9.82
N ALA A 164 20.61 1.66 -10.37
CA ALA A 164 19.98 0.61 -11.16
C ALA A 164 18.98 -0.22 -10.35
N ALA A 165 19.26 -0.50 -9.08
CA ALA A 165 18.33 -1.18 -8.19
C ALA A 165 17.08 -0.33 -7.93
N LEU A 166 17.23 0.97 -7.63
CA LEU A 166 16.11 1.89 -7.43
C LEU A 166 15.20 1.99 -8.65
N ARG A 167 15.78 2.08 -9.86
CA ARG A 167 15.01 2.15 -11.13
C ARG A 167 14.17 0.91 -11.43
N LYS A 168 14.48 -0.23 -10.79
CA LYS A 168 13.68 -1.46 -10.88
C LYS A 168 12.55 -1.52 -9.85
N THR A 169 12.49 -0.56 -8.93
CA THR A 169 11.45 -0.48 -7.90
C THR A 169 10.40 0.55 -8.26
N ASP A 170 9.20 0.37 -7.71
CA ASP A 170 8.14 1.35 -7.82
C ASP A 170 8.26 2.42 -6.73
N VAL A 171 8.09 3.68 -7.13
CA VAL A 171 8.08 4.82 -6.22
C VAL A 171 6.65 4.99 -5.68
N PRO A 172 6.42 4.89 -4.36
CA PRO A 172 5.08 4.99 -3.79
C PRO A 172 4.53 6.42 -3.83
N GLY A 173 3.22 6.55 -4.07
CA GLY A 173 2.48 7.82 -4.05
C GLY A 173 2.19 8.33 -2.64
N ILE A 174 3.21 8.66 -1.83
CA ILE A 174 3.03 8.94 -0.40
C ILE A 174 2.20 10.22 -0.11
N THR A 175 2.30 11.24 -0.96
CA THR A 175 1.47 12.47 -0.87
C THR A 175 0.36 12.51 -1.93
N GLY A 176 0.10 11.38 -2.59
CA GLY A 176 -0.83 11.31 -3.71
C GLY A 176 -0.89 9.91 -4.28
N ALA A 177 -1.66 9.04 -3.61
CA ALA A 177 -1.89 7.66 -4.03
C ALA A 177 -2.39 7.57 -5.48
N SER A 178 -2.04 6.49 -6.17
CA SER A 178 -2.37 6.24 -7.57
C SER A 178 -2.98 4.85 -7.75
N PRO A 179 -3.64 4.55 -8.88
CA PRO A 179 -4.10 3.19 -9.18
C PRO A 179 -2.96 2.15 -9.15
N LYS A 180 -1.73 2.56 -9.47
CA LYS A 180 -0.55 1.70 -9.36
C LYS A 180 -0.27 1.26 -7.92
N ASP A 181 -0.48 2.15 -6.95
CA ASP A 181 -0.31 1.83 -5.53
C ASP A 181 -1.34 0.77 -5.08
N LEU A 182 -2.56 0.80 -5.62
CA LEU A 182 -3.58 -0.25 -5.39
C LEU A 182 -3.15 -1.60 -5.97
N VAL A 183 -2.61 -1.61 -7.20
CA VAL A 183 -2.10 -2.83 -7.83
C VAL A 183 -0.96 -3.43 -6.99
N ASN A 184 -0.03 -2.59 -6.54
CA ASN A 184 1.09 -3.03 -5.71
C ASN A 184 0.62 -3.57 -4.35
N ALA A 185 -0.35 -2.91 -3.72
CA ALA A 185 -0.99 -3.40 -2.50
C ALA A 185 -1.66 -4.76 -2.72
N ALA A 186 -2.40 -4.91 -3.82
CA ALA A 186 -3.08 -6.16 -4.17
C ALA A 186 -2.10 -7.32 -4.39
N ILE A 187 -0.98 -7.06 -5.08
CA ILE A 187 0.09 -8.04 -5.30
C ILE A 187 0.77 -8.40 -3.96
N GLU A 188 1.15 -7.41 -3.16
CA GLU A 188 1.83 -7.65 -1.88
C GLU A 188 0.95 -8.48 -0.94
N LEU A 189 -0.34 -8.13 -0.83
CA LEU A 189 -1.29 -8.86 0.01
C LEU A 189 -1.65 -10.25 -0.54
N SER A 190 -1.27 -10.58 -1.77
CA SER A 190 -1.50 -11.88 -2.41
C SER A 190 -0.23 -12.73 -2.54
N THR A 191 0.89 -12.29 -1.96
CA THR A 191 2.18 -12.99 -2.06
C THR A 191 2.86 -13.10 -0.69
N GLY A 192 3.78 -14.07 -0.56
CA GLY A 192 4.51 -14.29 0.69
C GLY A 192 3.64 -14.75 1.87
N GLU A 193 4.15 -14.54 3.09
CA GLU A 193 3.49 -15.01 4.32
C GLU A 193 2.18 -14.27 4.63
N VAL A 194 2.06 -12.99 4.23
CA VAL A 194 0.86 -12.20 4.51
C VAL A 194 -0.39 -12.77 3.82
N ALA A 195 -0.21 -13.44 2.68
CA ALA A 195 -1.30 -14.03 1.92
C ALA A 195 -2.06 -15.12 2.71
N LYS A 196 -1.37 -15.82 3.62
CA LYS A 196 -1.96 -16.88 4.45
C LYS A 196 -3.03 -16.34 5.39
N PHE A 197 -2.92 -15.08 5.83
CA PHE A 197 -3.92 -14.47 6.72
C PHE A 197 -5.27 -14.18 6.03
N TYR A 198 -5.37 -14.35 4.72
CA TYR A 198 -6.62 -14.17 3.96
C TYR A 198 -7.32 -15.47 3.56
N GLY A 199 -6.83 -16.64 4.00
CA GLY A 199 -7.51 -17.93 3.77
C GLY A 199 -8.48 -18.30 4.87
N VAL A 200 -9.70 -18.75 4.56
CA VAL A 200 -10.81 -19.06 5.50
C VAL A 200 -10.38 -19.69 6.84
N PRO A 201 -9.55 -20.77 6.89
CA PRO A 201 -9.15 -21.41 8.14
C PRO A 201 -8.17 -20.62 9.02
N GLN A 202 -7.44 -19.67 8.42
CA GLN A 202 -6.37 -18.94 9.08
C GLN A 202 -6.88 -17.70 9.84
N PRO A 203 -6.16 -17.22 10.87
CA PRO A 203 -6.49 -15.95 11.49
C PRO A 203 -6.26 -14.81 10.49
N TRP A 204 -7.00 -13.73 10.67
CA TRP A 204 -7.16 -12.65 9.72
C TRP A 204 -6.26 -11.49 10.13
N ILE A 205 -5.82 -10.68 9.17
CA ILE A 205 -5.09 -9.45 9.47
C ILE A 205 -5.87 -8.24 8.92
N ASN A 206 -6.07 -7.25 9.76
CA ASN A 206 -6.63 -5.95 9.39
C ASN A 206 -5.51 -4.92 9.49
N ILE A 207 -5.41 -4.04 8.49
CA ILE A 207 -4.43 -2.95 8.48
C ILE A 207 -5.09 -1.58 8.50
N ASP A 208 -6.43 -1.54 8.58
CA ASP A 208 -7.19 -0.31 8.69
C ASP A 208 -7.59 -0.02 10.15
N PRO A 209 -7.05 1.05 10.75
CA PRO A 209 -7.40 1.44 12.11
C PRO A 209 -8.82 2.01 12.25
N ARG A 210 -9.51 2.31 11.14
CA ARG A 210 -10.93 2.73 11.14
C ARG A 210 -11.89 1.56 11.05
N HIS A 211 -11.41 0.33 10.87
CA HIS A 211 -12.27 -0.84 10.97
C HIS A 211 -12.47 -1.24 12.43
N ASN A 212 -13.65 -1.76 12.78
CA ASN A 212 -13.98 -2.13 14.16
C ASN A 212 -13.29 -3.41 14.68
N VAL A 213 -12.41 -4.03 13.88
CA VAL A 213 -11.61 -5.20 14.28
C VAL A 213 -10.16 -4.82 14.60
N PRO A 214 -9.43 -5.64 15.39
CA PRO A 214 -8.07 -5.30 15.77
C PRO A 214 -7.11 -5.12 14.57
N THR A 215 -6.34 -4.05 14.58
CA THR A 215 -5.33 -3.73 13.55
C THR A 215 -3.99 -4.39 13.86
N ASN A 216 -3.27 -4.83 12.83
CA ASN A 216 -1.90 -5.37 12.88
C ASN A 216 -1.71 -6.56 13.83
N ARG A 217 -2.74 -7.36 14.07
CA ARG A 217 -2.60 -8.65 14.76
C ARG A 217 -3.59 -9.67 14.20
N PRO A 218 -3.23 -10.97 14.22
CA PRO A 218 -4.14 -12.03 13.84
C PRO A 218 -5.41 -12.04 14.71
N PHE A 219 -6.57 -12.27 14.10
CA PHE A 219 -7.85 -12.48 14.81
C PHE A 219 -8.72 -13.51 14.08
N ASP A 220 -9.57 -14.25 14.79
CA ASP A 220 -10.32 -15.40 14.24
C ASP A 220 -11.83 -15.35 14.49
N PHE A 221 -12.34 -14.35 15.21
CA PHE A 221 -13.77 -14.22 15.56
C PHE A 221 -14.70 -13.88 14.38
N LEU A 222 -14.18 -13.75 13.16
CA LEU A 222 -14.96 -13.61 11.92
C LEU A 222 -14.96 -14.90 11.07
N LYS A 223 -14.47 -16.03 11.58
CA LYS A 223 -14.35 -17.32 10.88
C LYS A 223 -15.57 -17.62 9.99
N ASP A 224 -15.30 -18.11 8.78
CA ASP A 224 -16.28 -18.47 7.75
C ASP A 224 -17.11 -17.29 7.18
N ARG A 225 -16.65 -16.04 7.34
CA ARG A 225 -17.29 -14.87 6.72
C ARG A 225 -16.34 -14.13 5.76
N TRP A 226 -16.88 -13.56 4.69
CA TRP A 226 -16.51 -12.29 4.00
C TRP A 226 -15.03 -11.85 3.89
N LYS A 227 -14.06 -12.76 3.84
CA LYS A 227 -12.62 -12.41 3.80
C LYS A 227 -12.21 -11.60 2.59
N CYS A 228 -12.85 -11.84 1.45
CA CYS A 228 -12.61 -11.07 0.24
C CYS A 228 -12.89 -9.58 0.44
N ASN A 229 -13.83 -9.23 1.32
CA ASN A 229 -14.21 -7.84 1.61
C ASN A 229 -13.18 -7.16 2.52
N LEU A 230 -12.69 -7.87 3.55
CA LEU A 230 -11.54 -7.39 4.34
C LEU A 230 -10.28 -7.27 3.46
N PHE A 231 -10.02 -8.24 2.60
CA PHE A 231 -8.90 -8.19 1.64
C PHE A 231 -9.02 -6.94 0.76
N GLY A 232 -10.18 -6.71 0.13
CA GLY A 232 -10.41 -5.53 -0.69
C GLY A 232 -10.25 -4.22 0.09
N GLY A 233 -10.76 -4.14 1.32
CA GLY A 233 -10.60 -2.99 2.20
C GLY A 233 -9.13 -2.73 2.56
N ASN A 234 -8.38 -3.78 2.85
CA ASN A 234 -6.94 -3.69 3.10
C ASN A 234 -6.17 -3.27 1.84
N VAL A 235 -6.55 -3.75 0.65
CA VAL A 235 -5.94 -3.28 -0.61
C VAL A 235 -6.15 -1.77 -0.78
N LEU A 236 -7.37 -1.27 -0.59
CA LEU A 236 -7.64 0.17 -0.62
C LEU A 236 -6.77 0.92 0.38
N ARG A 237 -6.80 0.48 1.65
CA ARG A 237 -6.07 1.16 2.72
C ARG A 237 -4.58 1.22 2.46
N LYS A 238 -3.97 0.10 2.08
CA LYS A 238 -2.53 0.00 1.77
C LYS A 238 -2.14 0.76 0.50
N GLY A 239 -3.03 0.77 -0.49
CA GLY A 239 -2.85 1.54 -1.72
C GLY A 239 -3.05 3.04 -1.55
N GLY A 240 -3.35 3.53 -0.34
CA GLY A 240 -3.50 4.95 -0.04
C GLY A 240 -4.90 5.53 -0.27
N TYR A 241 -5.89 4.66 -0.46
CA TYR A 241 -7.29 5.01 -0.66
C TYR A 241 -8.10 4.80 0.62
N GLU A 242 -9.21 5.53 0.74
CA GLU A 242 -10.11 5.36 1.86
C GLU A 242 -11.13 4.26 1.57
N PRO A 243 -11.17 3.16 2.34
CA PRO A 243 -12.22 2.15 2.21
C PRO A 243 -13.62 2.69 2.58
N PRO A 244 -14.70 2.14 2.00
CA PRO A 244 -16.06 2.42 2.45
C PRO A 244 -16.31 1.78 3.83
N TYR A 245 -17.18 2.38 4.64
CA TYR A 245 -17.54 1.91 5.97
C TYR A 245 -19.01 2.19 6.27
N TYR A 246 -19.67 1.28 6.97
CA TYR A 246 -20.89 1.57 7.70
C TYR A 246 -20.55 2.12 9.08
N ARG A 247 -21.24 3.18 9.50
CA ARG A 247 -21.12 3.66 10.89
C ARG A 247 -21.63 2.56 11.82
N ASP A 248 -20.86 2.25 12.84
CA ASP A 248 -21.34 1.46 13.96
C ASP A 248 -21.90 2.36 15.08
N ASN A 249 -22.52 1.76 16.08
CA ASN A 249 -23.15 2.47 17.19
C ASN A 249 -22.18 2.82 18.34
N THR A 250 -20.87 2.73 18.12
CA THR A 250 -19.88 2.84 19.20
C THR A 250 -19.26 4.24 19.36
N ASN A 251 -19.58 5.18 18.45
CA ASN A 251 -19.09 6.56 18.45
C ASN A 251 -17.55 6.71 18.51
N ASP A 252 -16.79 5.66 18.18
CA ASP A 252 -15.32 5.64 18.25
C ASP A 252 -14.65 6.04 16.91
N ASN A 253 -15.45 6.53 15.96
CA ASN A 253 -15.09 6.81 14.56
C ASN A 253 -14.61 5.59 13.77
N LYS A 254 -14.95 4.38 14.20
CA LYS A 254 -14.78 3.16 13.42
C LYS A 254 -16.08 2.75 12.76
N GLY A 255 -15.95 1.78 11.86
CA GLY A 255 -17.06 1.20 11.16
C GLY A 255 -16.78 -0.22 10.70
N GLU A 256 -17.84 -0.89 10.31
CA GLU A 256 -17.78 -2.20 9.67
C GLU A 256 -17.53 -2.02 8.17
N TYR A 257 -16.71 -2.91 7.59
CA TYR A 257 -16.63 -2.99 6.15
C TYR A 257 -17.95 -3.46 5.55
N PRO A 258 -18.40 -2.83 4.45
CA PRO A 258 -19.54 -3.34 3.73
C PRO A 258 -19.21 -4.70 3.09
N ASN A 259 -20.24 -5.52 2.92
CA ASN A 259 -20.16 -6.72 2.08
C ASN A 259 -19.98 -6.33 0.60
N ALA A 260 -19.43 -7.21 -0.24
CA ALA A 260 -19.16 -6.91 -1.64
C ALA A 260 -20.42 -6.38 -2.36
N ASN A 261 -21.55 -7.05 -2.12
CA ASN A 261 -22.87 -6.68 -2.64
C ASN A 261 -23.47 -5.39 -2.03
N GLN A 262 -22.70 -4.67 -1.22
CA GLN A 262 -23.09 -3.39 -0.63
C GLN A 262 -22.18 -2.24 -1.07
N TRP A 263 -20.95 -2.50 -1.51
CA TRP A 263 -19.99 -1.44 -1.87
C TRP A 263 -20.49 -0.54 -3.01
N PHE A 264 -21.33 -1.07 -3.91
CA PHE A 264 -21.92 -0.29 -5.01
C PHE A 264 -22.67 0.95 -4.51
N ARG A 265 -23.15 0.95 -3.25
CA ARG A 265 -23.81 2.07 -2.58
C ARG A 265 -22.89 3.25 -2.27
N TRP A 266 -21.58 3.14 -2.49
CA TRP A 266 -20.62 4.24 -2.39
C TRP A 266 -20.11 4.71 -3.76
N THR A 267 -20.75 4.25 -4.84
CA THR A 267 -20.46 4.77 -6.17
C THR A 267 -21.15 6.11 -6.39
N ASP A 268 -20.57 6.94 -7.26
CA ASP A 268 -21.13 8.20 -7.76
C ASP A 268 -22.63 8.12 -8.15
N LYS A 269 -23.08 6.97 -8.68
CA LYS A 269 -24.50 6.72 -9.00
C LYS A 269 -25.41 6.56 -7.79
N TYR A 270 -24.98 5.82 -6.76
CA TYR A 270 -25.87 5.36 -5.68
C TYR A 270 -25.62 6.01 -4.31
N ALA A 271 -24.48 6.69 -4.14
CA ALA A 271 -24.05 7.22 -2.85
C ALA A 271 -25.05 8.20 -2.22
N ALA A 272 -25.57 9.14 -3.02
CA ALA A 272 -26.53 10.15 -2.53
C ALA A 272 -27.80 9.52 -1.93
N ALA A 273 -28.40 8.54 -2.62
CA ALA A 273 -29.61 7.87 -2.16
C ALA A 273 -29.40 7.00 -0.92
N ASN A 274 -28.16 6.56 -0.66
CA ASN A 274 -27.79 5.77 0.51
C ASN A 274 -27.18 6.62 1.63
N ASN A 275 -27.20 7.96 1.52
CA ASN A 275 -26.55 8.88 2.45
C ASN A 275 -25.07 8.55 2.72
N ASN A 276 -24.39 8.06 1.68
CA ASN A 276 -23.00 7.65 1.70
C ASN A 276 -22.12 8.70 0.99
N PRO A 277 -20.87 8.90 1.40
CA PRO A 277 -19.91 9.66 0.62
C PRO A 277 -19.56 8.89 -0.67
N VAL A 278 -19.36 9.60 -1.78
CA VAL A 278 -18.83 8.98 -3.01
C VAL A 278 -17.39 8.53 -2.76
N ARG A 279 -17.11 7.25 -2.98
CA ARG A 279 -15.76 6.64 -2.87
C ARG A 279 -15.27 5.99 -4.16
N PHE A 280 -16.20 5.69 -5.06
CA PHE A 280 -15.94 5.02 -6.32
C PHE A 280 -16.66 5.70 -7.47
N LEU A 281 -16.09 5.58 -8.68
CA LEU A 281 -16.83 5.74 -9.93
C LEU A 281 -17.42 4.38 -10.30
N LEU A 282 -18.71 4.32 -10.63
CA LEU A 282 -19.31 3.13 -11.23
C LEU A 282 -18.98 3.09 -12.72
N ILE A 283 -18.14 2.14 -13.13
CA ILE A 283 -17.69 2.00 -14.52
C ILE A 283 -18.69 1.17 -15.33
N ASP A 284 -19.21 0.10 -14.75
CA ASP A 284 -20.23 -0.74 -15.36
C ASP A 284 -21.02 -1.51 -14.30
N GLU A 285 -22.25 -1.87 -14.64
CA GLU A 285 -23.17 -2.65 -13.81
C GLU A 285 -23.95 -3.60 -14.72
N ILE A 286 -23.94 -4.88 -14.37
CA ILE A 286 -24.66 -5.92 -15.11
C ILE A 286 -25.54 -6.68 -14.14
N LYS A 287 -26.77 -6.94 -14.55
CA LYS A 287 -27.71 -7.84 -13.88
C LYS A 287 -27.92 -9.08 -14.74
N PRO A 288 -27.09 -10.13 -14.59
CA PRO A 288 -27.15 -11.31 -15.46
C PRO A 288 -28.53 -11.97 -15.53
N THR A 289 -29.29 -12.00 -14.42
CA THR A 289 -30.64 -12.58 -14.36
C THR A 289 -31.64 -11.93 -15.33
N SER A 290 -31.33 -10.76 -15.89
CA SER A 290 -32.17 -10.02 -16.81
C SER A 290 -31.75 -10.17 -18.27
N LEU A 291 -30.78 -11.03 -18.57
CA LEU A 291 -30.19 -11.21 -19.90
C LEU A 291 -30.24 -12.69 -20.32
N THR A 292 -30.34 -12.92 -21.63
CA THR A 292 -30.02 -14.24 -22.21
C THR A 292 -28.51 -14.51 -22.12
N GLU A 293 -28.10 -15.77 -22.21
CA GLU A 293 -26.68 -16.16 -22.16
C GLU A 293 -25.82 -15.43 -23.20
N ALA A 294 -26.30 -15.30 -24.45
CA ALA A 294 -25.59 -14.60 -25.52
C ALA A 294 -25.45 -13.09 -25.25
N GLN A 295 -26.50 -12.46 -24.71
CA GLN A 295 -26.45 -11.04 -24.31
C GLN A 295 -25.51 -10.84 -23.13
N LEU A 296 -25.55 -11.73 -22.13
CA LEU A 296 -24.67 -11.71 -20.98
C LEU A 296 -23.20 -11.84 -21.40
N SER A 297 -22.87 -12.84 -22.22
CA SER A 297 -21.52 -13.03 -22.76
C SER A 297 -21.01 -11.77 -23.45
N THR A 298 -21.83 -11.15 -24.31
CA THR A 298 -21.49 -9.88 -24.98
C THR A 298 -21.24 -8.75 -23.98
N ARG A 299 -22.10 -8.60 -22.96
CA ARG A 299 -21.96 -7.56 -21.93
C ARG A 299 -20.73 -7.77 -21.07
N LEU A 300 -20.40 -9.01 -20.71
CA LEU A 300 -19.20 -9.35 -19.94
C LEU A 300 -17.93 -9.07 -20.73
N GLN A 301 -17.90 -9.38 -22.03
CA GLN A 301 -16.75 -9.04 -22.88
C GLN A 301 -16.52 -7.52 -22.95
N GLN A 302 -17.60 -6.74 -23.08
CA GLN A 302 -17.53 -5.29 -23.06
C GLN A 302 -17.06 -4.75 -21.69
N LEU A 303 -17.52 -5.35 -20.60
CA LEU A 303 -17.07 -5.00 -19.25
C LEU A 303 -15.56 -5.31 -19.09
N PHE A 304 -15.10 -6.49 -19.47
CA PHE A 304 -13.69 -6.90 -19.34
C PHE A 304 -12.75 -6.01 -20.15
N ALA A 305 -13.20 -5.54 -21.32
CA ALA A 305 -12.45 -4.58 -22.12
C ALA A 305 -12.26 -3.21 -21.43
N LYS A 306 -13.13 -2.82 -20.49
CA LYS A 306 -13.04 -1.56 -19.74
C LYS A 306 -12.15 -1.63 -18.50
N ILE A 307 -11.87 -2.82 -18.00
CA ILE A 307 -11.16 -3.02 -16.73
C ILE A 307 -9.75 -2.42 -16.81
N GLN A 308 -9.39 -1.62 -15.81
CA GLN A 308 -8.03 -1.13 -15.62
C GLN A 308 -7.42 -1.75 -14.35
N PRO A 309 -6.09 -1.97 -14.31
CA PRO A 309 -5.42 -2.33 -13.07
C PRO A 309 -5.73 -1.31 -11.94
N GLY A 310 -6.11 -1.83 -10.77
CA GLY A 310 -6.60 -1.05 -9.63
C GLY A 310 -8.13 -0.95 -9.55
N ASP A 311 -8.86 -1.36 -10.58
CA ASP A 311 -10.32 -1.47 -10.51
C ASP A 311 -10.75 -2.65 -9.63
N PHE A 312 -11.91 -2.48 -9.00
CA PHE A 312 -12.55 -3.49 -8.18
C PHE A 312 -13.72 -4.09 -8.95
N LEU A 313 -13.74 -5.41 -9.06
CA LEU A 313 -14.86 -6.16 -9.66
C LEU A 313 -15.56 -6.95 -8.56
N LEU A 314 -16.81 -6.57 -8.29
CA LEU A 314 -17.62 -7.14 -7.23
C LEU A 314 -18.80 -7.88 -7.81
N VAL A 315 -19.22 -8.92 -7.12
CA VAL A 315 -20.35 -9.75 -7.51
C VAL A 315 -21.25 -10.03 -6.33
N ASP A 316 -22.52 -10.27 -6.63
CA ASP A 316 -23.46 -10.95 -5.75
C ASP A 316 -23.78 -12.32 -6.34
N HIS A 317 -23.80 -13.35 -5.50
CA HIS A 317 -24.02 -14.74 -5.93
C HIS A 317 -25.52 -15.09 -5.91
N GLN A 318 -25.99 -15.94 -6.81
CA GLN A 318 -27.40 -16.37 -6.80
C GLN A 318 -27.76 -17.25 -5.59
N GLY A 319 -28.90 -16.98 -4.97
CA GLY A 319 -29.54 -17.84 -3.96
C GLY A 319 -29.87 -17.14 -2.64
N SER A 320 -30.48 -17.85 -1.68
CA SER A 320 -30.79 -17.33 -0.32
C SER A 320 -29.55 -17.03 0.54
N GLY A 321 -28.36 -17.14 -0.05
CA GLY A 321 -27.05 -16.74 0.48
C GLY A 321 -26.87 -15.22 0.60
N VAL A 322 -27.90 -14.49 1.02
CA VAL A 322 -27.75 -13.13 1.57
C VAL A 322 -26.72 -13.11 2.72
N GLN A 323 -26.41 -14.29 3.29
CA GLN A 323 -25.33 -14.53 4.27
C GLN A 323 -23.90 -14.54 3.70
N ASP A 324 -23.66 -14.74 2.39
CA ASP A 324 -22.29 -14.87 1.85
C ASP A 324 -21.62 -13.53 1.51
N GLY A 325 -22.39 -12.43 1.50
CA GLY A 325 -21.82 -11.08 1.40
C GLY A 325 -21.09 -10.78 0.08
N GLY A 326 -21.33 -11.58 -0.97
CA GLY A 326 -20.73 -11.45 -2.29
C GLY A 326 -19.20 -11.62 -2.31
N HIS A 327 -18.59 -11.37 -3.47
CA HIS A 327 -17.15 -11.54 -3.63
C HIS A 327 -16.46 -10.31 -4.21
N THR A 328 -15.30 -9.96 -3.65
CA THR A 328 -14.49 -8.80 -4.04
C THR A 328 -13.19 -9.25 -4.72
N ARG A 329 -12.94 -8.71 -5.91
CA ARG A 329 -11.71 -8.90 -6.70
C ARG A 329 -11.07 -7.56 -7.01
N VAL A 330 -9.73 -7.52 -7.06
CA VAL A 330 -8.97 -6.33 -7.50
C VAL A 330 -8.16 -6.68 -8.73
N ALA A 331 -8.37 -5.95 -9.83
CA ALA A 331 -7.65 -6.17 -11.07
C ALA A 331 -6.17 -5.76 -10.91
N THR A 332 -5.25 -6.68 -11.15
CA THR A 332 -3.80 -6.41 -11.14
C THR A 332 -3.24 -6.25 -12.55
N LYS A 333 -3.88 -6.88 -13.55
CA LYS A 333 -3.47 -6.80 -14.96
C LYS A 333 -4.65 -7.08 -15.88
N ASN A 334 -4.78 -6.29 -16.95
CA ASN A 334 -5.72 -6.58 -18.02
C ASN A 334 -4.99 -7.32 -19.16
N ASN A 335 -5.25 -8.63 -19.31
CA ASN A 335 -4.73 -9.45 -20.41
C ASN A 335 -5.83 -9.79 -21.44
N PHE A 336 -6.92 -9.03 -21.46
CA PHE A 336 -8.14 -9.44 -22.15
C PHE A 336 -7.96 -9.45 -23.67
N ALA A 337 -7.21 -8.49 -24.22
CA ALA A 337 -6.93 -8.43 -25.65
C ALA A 337 -6.07 -9.62 -26.14
N SER A 338 -5.14 -10.12 -25.31
CA SER A 338 -4.20 -11.17 -25.70
C SER A 338 -4.68 -12.58 -25.35
N SER A 339 -5.35 -12.74 -24.21
CA SER A 339 -5.67 -14.06 -23.63
C SER A 339 -7.12 -14.20 -23.16
N ARG A 340 -7.95 -13.17 -23.37
CA ARG A 340 -9.36 -13.14 -22.93
C ARG A 340 -9.54 -13.29 -21.41
N THR A 341 -8.51 -13.01 -20.62
CA THR A 341 -8.56 -13.03 -19.15
C THR A 341 -8.13 -11.70 -18.52
N ILE A 342 -8.47 -11.54 -17.24
CA ILE A 342 -7.97 -10.50 -16.35
C ILE A 342 -7.30 -11.18 -15.17
N SER A 343 -6.14 -10.66 -14.74
CA SER A 343 -5.52 -11.10 -13.49
C SER A 343 -6.17 -10.37 -12.32
N PHE A 344 -6.77 -11.11 -11.40
CA PHE A 344 -7.42 -10.60 -10.21
C PHE A 344 -6.74 -11.12 -8.94
N ALA A 345 -6.34 -10.19 -8.08
CA ALA A 345 -5.99 -10.47 -6.70
C ALA A 345 -7.27 -10.58 -5.85
N GLN A 346 -7.35 -11.63 -5.04
CA GLN A 346 -8.53 -11.90 -4.21
C GLN A 346 -8.19 -12.87 -3.07
N ALA A 347 -9.00 -12.86 -2.01
CA ALA A 347 -9.01 -13.92 -1.01
C ALA A 347 -9.63 -15.22 -1.58
N SER A 348 -9.16 -16.36 -1.09
CA SER A 348 -9.69 -17.69 -1.42
C SER A 348 -9.76 -18.56 -0.16
N PHE A 349 -10.08 -19.84 -0.30
CA PHE A 349 -10.22 -20.74 0.84
C PHE A 349 -8.92 -20.88 1.64
N GLU A 350 -7.77 -21.09 0.99
CA GLU A 350 -6.50 -21.33 1.70
C GLU A 350 -5.64 -20.08 1.92
N SER A 351 -5.71 -19.12 1.01
CA SER A 351 -4.94 -17.86 1.06
C SER A 351 -5.56 -16.81 0.14
N SER A 352 -5.05 -15.59 0.16
CA SER A 352 -5.16 -14.72 -1.02
C SER A 352 -4.19 -15.16 -2.13
N LEU A 353 -4.56 -14.88 -3.38
CA LEU A 353 -3.77 -15.18 -4.56
C LEU A 353 -4.17 -14.29 -5.74
N ILE A 354 -3.34 -14.30 -6.79
CA ILE A 354 -3.68 -13.72 -8.09
C ILE A 354 -4.13 -14.85 -9.02
N ARG A 355 -5.35 -14.74 -9.56
CA ARG A 355 -5.93 -15.70 -10.50
C ARG A 355 -6.25 -15.03 -11.82
N GLU A 356 -6.03 -15.72 -12.92
CA GLU A 356 -6.56 -15.29 -14.23
C GLU A 356 -7.99 -15.79 -14.39
N GLU A 357 -8.92 -14.89 -14.66
CA GLU A 357 -10.32 -15.21 -14.87
C GLU A 357 -10.78 -14.70 -16.23
N SER A 358 -11.56 -15.51 -16.94
CA SER A 358 -12.33 -15.11 -18.12
C SER A 358 -13.76 -14.73 -17.73
N ILE A 359 -14.59 -14.42 -18.72
CA ILE A 359 -16.00 -14.04 -18.50
C ILE A 359 -16.82 -15.17 -17.86
N GLU A 360 -16.41 -16.42 -18.06
CA GLU A 360 -17.04 -17.66 -17.60
C GLU A 360 -17.12 -17.70 -16.08
N ALA A 361 -16.16 -17.08 -15.38
CA ALA A 361 -16.17 -16.95 -13.92
C ALA A 361 -17.35 -16.13 -13.37
N LEU A 362 -18.09 -15.43 -14.25
CA LEU A 362 -19.16 -14.50 -13.86
C LEU A 362 -20.52 -14.85 -14.47
N MET A 363 -20.63 -15.96 -15.20
CA MET A 363 -21.86 -16.32 -15.92
C MET A 363 -23.02 -16.69 -14.99
N SER A 364 -22.73 -17.11 -13.76
CA SER A 364 -23.72 -17.54 -12.75
C SER A 364 -24.03 -16.48 -11.68
N GLU A 365 -23.53 -15.26 -11.84
CA GLU A 365 -23.70 -14.20 -10.83
C GLU A 365 -25.09 -13.56 -10.90
N GLU A 366 -25.57 -13.02 -9.77
CA GLU A 366 -26.85 -12.29 -9.72
C GLU A 366 -26.68 -10.82 -10.13
N ALA A 367 -25.58 -10.21 -9.71
CA ALA A 367 -25.22 -8.83 -10.01
C ALA A 367 -23.70 -8.69 -10.09
N ILE A 368 -23.25 -7.78 -10.95
CA ILE A 368 -21.83 -7.51 -11.19
C ILE A 368 -21.62 -6.00 -11.24
N TRP A 369 -20.66 -5.50 -10.46
CA TRP A 369 -20.27 -4.10 -10.42
C TRP A 369 -18.78 -3.95 -10.70
N LEU A 370 -18.44 -3.16 -11.72
CA LEU A 370 -17.08 -2.71 -11.97
C LEU A 370 -16.94 -1.29 -11.43
N MET A 371 -16.02 -1.10 -10.48
CA MET A 371 -15.86 0.16 -9.76
C MET A 371 -14.41 0.60 -9.74
N ARG A 372 -14.19 1.93 -9.84
CA ARG A 372 -12.86 2.53 -9.76
C ARG A 372 -12.74 3.41 -8.52
N PRO A 373 -11.78 3.17 -7.61
CA PRO A 373 -11.56 4.03 -6.46
C PRO A 373 -11.25 5.48 -6.88
N ASN A 374 -11.93 6.45 -6.27
CA ASN A 374 -11.74 7.87 -6.60
C ASN A 374 -11.41 8.76 -5.39
N THR A 375 -11.32 8.18 -4.19
CA THR A 375 -11.00 8.93 -2.96
C THR A 375 -9.69 8.46 -2.32
N LYS A 376 -8.77 9.40 -2.09
CA LYS A 376 -7.48 9.18 -1.42
C LYS A 376 -7.58 9.60 0.06
N MET A 377 -6.70 9.06 0.92
CA MET A 377 -6.60 9.43 2.36
C MET A 377 -6.17 10.88 2.63
#